data_AF-A0A3N9U0N0-F1
#
_entry.id   AF-A0A3N9U0N0-F1
#
_cell.length_a   1.000
_cell.length_b   1.000
_cell.length_c   1.000
_cell.angle_alpha   90.00
_cell.angle_beta   90.00
_cell.angle_gamma   90.00
#
_symmetry.space_group_name_H-M   'P 1'
#
loop_
_entity.id
_entity.type
_entity.pdbx_description
1 polymer ?
#
loop_
_entity_poly.entity_id
_entity_poly.type
_entity_poly.pdbx_seq_one_letter_code
_entity_poly.pdbx_strand_id
1 'polypeptide(L)' 'MKLACSICGSGSHTARNCPKPPRCSNCGRAGHNVQTCPDARRCSLCGSYQHDRRTCPDR' A
#
# COMPACT_ATOMS: atom_id res chain seq x y z
N MET A 1 -0.04 18.67 -17.05
CA MET A 1 0.38 17.38 -16.45
C MET A 1 -0.79 16.40 -16.52
N LYS A 2 -0.62 15.25 -17.19
CA LYS A 2 -1.67 14.21 -17.24
C LYS A 2 -1.80 13.60 -15.85
N LEU A 3 -2.98 13.74 -15.25
CA LEU A 3 -3.32 13.22 -13.94
C LEU A 3 -3.56 11.71 -14.05
N ALA A 4 -2.49 10.96 -14.27
CA ALA A 4 -2.54 9.52 -14.37
C ALA A 4 -2.96 8.92 -13.03
N CYS A 5 -3.94 8.03 -13.08
CA CYS A 5 -4.47 7.32 -11.93
C CYS A 5 -3.35 6.53 -11.24
N SER A 6 -3.01 6.87 -10.00
CA SER A 6 -1.99 6.14 -9.23
C SER A 6 -2.39 4.70 -8.87
N ILE A 7 -3.67 4.33 -9.06
CA ILE A 7 -4.18 2.98 -8.79
C ILE A 7 -4.01 2.06 -10.00
N CYS A 8 -4.25 2.56 -11.22
CA CYS A 8 -4.28 1.73 -12.43
C CYS A 8 -3.41 2.25 -13.59
N GLY A 9 -2.75 3.40 -13.44
CA GLY A 9 -1.92 4.04 -14.46
C GLY A 9 -2.70 4.77 -15.56
N SER A 10 -4.04 4.73 -15.56
CA SER A 10 -4.84 5.35 -16.63
C SER A 10 -4.81 6.88 -16.56
N GLY A 11 -4.54 7.53 -17.69
CA GLY A 11 -4.63 8.99 -17.84
C GLY A 11 -6.05 9.55 -17.94
N SER A 12 -7.08 8.69 -17.93
CA SER A 12 -8.48 9.11 -18.12
C SER A 12 -9.16 9.59 -16.83
N HIS A 13 -8.66 9.20 -15.66
CA HIS A 13 -9.27 9.51 -14.37
C HIS A 13 -8.23 9.61 -13.26
N THR A 14 -8.62 10.22 -12.14
CA THR A 14 -7.83 10.26 -10.91
C THR A 14 -7.95 8.99 -10.09
N ALA A 15 -6.98 8.73 -9.21
CA ALA A 15 -7.09 7.67 -8.20
C ALA A 15 -8.39 7.75 -7.36
N ARG A 16 -8.95 8.95 -7.16
CA ARG A 16 -10.23 9.14 -6.46
C ARG A 16 -11.45 8.66 -7.25
N ASN A 17 -11.41 8.72 -8.58
CA ASN A 17 -12.49 8.28 -9.47
C ASN A 17 -12.16 6.97 -10.18
N CYS A 18 -11.19 6.21 -9.66
CA CYS A 18 -10.83 4.94 -10.25
C CYS A 18 -11.92 3.90 -9.95
N PRO A 19 -12.49 3.24 -10.96
CA PRO A 19 -13.45 2.16 -10.74
C PRO A 19 -12.77 0.88 -10.21
N LYS A 20 -11.43 0.82 -10.23
CA LYS A 20 -10.68 -0.31 -9.68
C LYS A 20 -10.45 -0.10 -8.17
N PRO A 21 -10.45 -1.19 -7.38
CA PRO A 21 -10.15 -1.11 -5.97
C PRO A 21 -8.78 -0.45 -5.74
N PRO A 22 -8.62 0.35 -4.67
CA PRO A 22 -7.36 1.03 -4.38
C PRO A 22 -6.24 0.01 -4.26
N ARG A 23 -5.12 0.28 -4.92
CA ARG A 23 -3.87 -0.45 -4.74
C ARG A 23 -2.99 0.30 -3.76
N CYS A 24 -2.46 -0.42 -2.80
CA CYS A 24 -1.52 0.12 -1.86
C CYS A 24 -0.17 0.34 -2.54
N SER A 25 0.32 1.58 -2.54
CA SER A 25 1.65 1.90 -3.07
C SER A 25 2.80 1.38 -2.20
N ASN A 26 2.51 0.96 -0.96
CA ASN A 26 3.50 0.43 -0.03
C ASN A 26 3.72 -1.08 -0.21
N CYS A 27 2.64 -1.88 -0.29
CA CYS A 27 2.73 -3.34 -0.42
C CYS A 27 2.30 -3.88 -1.80
N GLY A 28 1.77 -3.03 -2.69
CA GLY A 28 1.33 -3.41 -4.03
C GLY A 28 -0.01 -4.15 -4.11
N ARG A 29 -0.64 -4.51 -2.99
CA ARG A 29 -1.91 -5.26 -2.93
C ARG A 29 -3.11 -4.36 -3.23
N ALA A 30 -4.15 -4.92 -3.84
CA ALA A 30 -5.42 -4.23 -4.11
C ALA A 30 -6.43 -4.44 -2.97
N GLY A 31 -7.34 -3.48 -2.77
CA GLY A 31 -8.39 -3.52 -1.76
C GLY A 31 -8.17 -2.54 -0.58
N HIS A 32 -6.98 -1.95 -0.46
CA HIS A 32 -6.66 -0.96 0.57
C HIS A 32 -5.64 0.07 0.04
N ASN A 33 -5.51 1.20 0.72
CA ASN A 33 -4.53 2.24 0.40
C ASN A 33 -3.38 2.20 1.43
N VAL A 34 -2.37 3.07 1.28
CA VAL A 34 -1.22 3.10 2.20
C VAL A 34 -1.62 3.39 3.66
N GLN A 35 -2.70 4.16 3.90
CA GLN A 35 -3.22 4.43 5.24
C GLN A 35 -3.94 3.23 5.85
N THR A 36 -4.67 2.45 5.03
CA THR A 36 -5.41 1.26 5.47
C THR A 36 -4.64 -0.03 5.20
N CYS A 37 -3.34 0.06 4.93
CA CYS A 37 -2.52 -1.08 4.58
C CYS A 37 -2.22 -1.93 5.82
N PRO A 38 -2.67 -3.20 5.85
CA PRO A 38 -2.38 -4.09 6.97
C PRO A 38 -0.88 -4.35 7.08
N ASP A 39 -0.19 -4.41 5.94
CA ASP A 39 1.26 -4.54 5.85
C ASP A 39 1.98 -3.18 6.02
N ALA A 40 1.32 -2.10 6.49
CA ALA A 40 2.03 -0.83 6.76
C ALA A 40 2.97 -0.93 7.97
N ARG A 41 2.65 -1.84 8.90
CA ARG A 41 3.43 -2.13 10.10
C ARG A 41 4.55 -3.11 9.76
N ARG A 42 5.55 -2.62 9.02
CA ARG A 42 6.80 -3.35 8.79
C ARG A 42 7.63 -3.33 10.07
N CYS A 43 8.10 -4.50 10.51
CA CYS A 43 9.08 -4.61 11.57
C CYS A 43 10.31 -3.77 11.21
N SER A 44 10.64 -2.76 12.03
CA SER A 44 11.80 -1.90 11.77
C SER A 44 13.15 -2.61 11.99
N LEU A 45 13.13 -3.78 12.63
CA LEU A 45 14.32 -4.60 12.91
C LEU A 45 14.68 -5.49 11.71
N CYS A 46 13.76 -6.37 11.29
CA CYS A 46 14.01 -7.35 10.23
C CYS A 46 13.34 -7.01 8.89
N GLY A 47 12.47 -6.01 8.85
CA GLY A 47 11.75 -5.64 7.65
C GLY A 47 10.58 -6.55 7.26
N SER A 48 10.14 -7.46 8.13
CA SER A 48 8.98 -8.33 7.88
C SER A 48 7.66 -7.57 8.07
N TYR A 49 6.64 -7.92 7.27
CA TYR A 49 5.27 -7.38 7.38
C TYR A 49 4.36 -8.22 8.27
N GLN A 50 4.84 -9.38 8.73
CA GLN A 50 4.03 -10.29 9.54
C GLN A 50 3.92 -9.80 11.00
N HIS A 51 4.94 -9.13 11.51
CA HIS A 51 5.03 -8.79 12.93
C HIS A 51 5.57 -7.38 13.13
N ASP A 52 5.22 -6.78 14.28
CA ASP A 52 5.75 -5.49 14.71
C ASP A 52 7.14 -5.64 15.38
N ARG A 53 7.83 -4.52 15.58
CA ARG A 53 9.14 -4.47 16.28
C ARG A 53 9.14 -5.20 17.64
N ARG A 54 8.00 -5.20 18.32
CA ARG A 54 7.83 -5.83 19.66
C ARG A 54 7.71 -7.34 19.58
N THR A 55 7.24 -7.86 18.46
CA THR A 55 6.96 -9.28 18.22
C THR A 55 7.96 -9.86 17.21
N CYS A 56 9.10 -9.19 17.02
CA CYS A 56 10.16 -9.65 16.15
C CYS A 56 10.84 -10.88 16.77
N PRO A 57 10.90 -12.02 16.06
CA PRO A 57 11.61 -13.21 16.54
C PRO A 57 13.13 -12.99 16.56
N ASP A 58 13.62 -12.05 15.76
CA ASP A 58 15.03 -11.65 15.66
C ASP A 58 15.41 -10.54 16.67
N ARG A 59 14.66 -10.42 17.78
CA ARG A 59 14.87 -9.38 18.80
C ARG A 59 16.09 -9.65 19.68
#